data_AF-A0A2N7YF55-F1
#
_entry.id   AF-A0A2N7YF55-F1
#
_cell.length_a   1.000
_cell.length_b   1.000
_cell.length_c   1.000
_cell.angle_alpha   90.00
_cell.angle_beta   90.00
_cell.angle_gamma   90.00
#
_symmetry.space_group_name_H-M   'P 1'
#
loop_
_entity.id
_entity.type
_entity.pdbx_description
1 polymer ?
#
loop_
_entity_poly.entity_id
_entity_poly.type
_entity_poly.pdbx_seq_one_letter_code
_entity_poly.pdbx_strand_id
1 'polypeptide(L)'
;MKLVGMLDSPYVRRVAISLELYGVDFVHEPLSVFSTYNAFARINPVVKAPTLVLDDGTVLMDSSLILDYLEALAPADRKLLAQPPAARAKDLQLLGLALAACEKSVQIVYEHNLRPAEKQHAPWLDRVSGQLLAAYTLLDKHLSQADSEALTQASLTVAVAWSFSQFTVASVVKADAFPHVQRHAERLEQHPAFKRYPIE
;
A
#
# COMPACT_ATOMS: atom_id res chain seq x y z
N MET A 1 4.24 -6.16 -19.02
CA MET A 1 3.17 -5.33 -18.38
C MET A 1 3.63 -3.90 -18.11
N LYS A 2 2.71 -2.96 -17.84
CA LYS A 2 3.02 -1.58 -17.48
C LYS A 2 2.25 -1.13 -16.23
N LEU A 3 2.97 -0.69 -15.20
CA LEU A 3 2.40 -0.12 -13.98
C LEU A 3 2.39 1.41 -14.06
N VAL A 4 1.22 2.01 -13.94
CA VAL A 4 1.01 3.47 -14.00
C VAL A 4 0.63 4.01 -12.62
N GLY A 5 1.39 4.99 -12.14
CA GLY A 5 1.19 5.64 -10.85
C GLY A 5 2.51 6.05 -10.18
N MET A 6 2.47 7.02 -9.26
CA MET A 6 3.63 7.45 -8.46
C MET A 6 3.88 6.52 -7.27
N LEU A 7 5.14 6.29 -6.88
CA LEU A 7 5.51 5.41 -5.76
C LEU A 7 5.28 6.04 -4.38
N ASP A 8 5.08 7.35 -4.28
CA ASP A 8 4.52 8.01 -3.09
C ASP A 8 3.13 7.46 -2.71
N SER A 9 2.40 6.83 -3.64
CA SER A 9 1.15 6.16 -3.34
C SER A 9 1.41 4.76 -2.75
N PRO A 10 0.88 4.44 -1.55
CA PRO A 10 1.09 3.14 -0.95
C PRO A 10 0.41 2.02 -1.77
N TYR A 11 -0.65 2.36 -2.50
CA TYR A 11 -1.35 1.42 -3.38
C TYR A 11 -0.53 1.08 -4.63
N VAL A 12 0.21 2.04 -5.18
CA VAL A 12 1.11 1.80 -6.31
C VAL A 12 2.35 1.05 -5.84
N ARG A 13 2.96 1.51 -4.75
CA ARG A 13 4.20 0.93 -4.23
C ARG A 13 4.07 -0.54 -3.85
N ARG A 14 2.94 -0.94 -3.23
CA ARG A 14 2.69 -2.37 -2.93
C ARG A 14 2.56 -3.22 -4.19
N VAL A 15 2.02 -2.68 -5.29
CA VAL A 15 1.93 -3.38 -6.58
C VAL A 15 3.32 -3.49 -7.22
N ALA A 16 4.09 -2.41 -7.24
CA ALA A 16 5.46 -2.42 -7.79
C ALA A 16 6.35 -3.46 -7.11
N ILE A 17 6.38 -3.45 -5.77
CA ILE A 17 7.14 -4.42 -4.98
C ILE A 17 6.63 -5.85 -5.23
N SER A 18 5.31 -6.04 -5.31
CA SER A 18 4.75 -7.39 -5.55
C SER A 18 5.06 -7.91 -6.95
N LEU A 19 5.04 -7.07 -7.99
CA LEU A 19 5.43 -7.47 -9.36
C LEU A 19 6.86 -8.04 -9.38
N GLU A 20 7.79 -7.37 -8.71
CA GLU A 20 9.17 -7.86 -8.53
C GLU A 20 9.22 -9.21 -7.82
N LEU A 21 8.49 -9.35 -6.71
CA LEU A 21 8.49 -10.58 -5.91
C LEU A 21 7.81 -11.77 -6.64
N TYR A 22 6.78 -11.50 -7.45
CA TYR A 22 6.20 -12.48 -8.36
C TYR A 22 7.14 -12.78 -9.55
N GLY A 23 8.15 -11.94 -9.78
CA GLY A 23 9.10 -12.02 -10.89
C GLY A 23 8.44 -11.78 -12.24
N VAL A 24 7.57 -10.77 -12.28
CA VAL A 24 6.89 -10.29 -13.48
C VAL A 24 7.63 -9.07 -13.99
N ASP A 25 8.12 -9.12 -15.23
CA ASP A 25 8.75 -7.97 -15.87
C ASP A 25 7.71 -6.88 -16.19
N PHE A 26 8.03 -5.65 -15.80
CA PHE A 26 7.15 -4.51 -16.05
C PHE A 26 7.91 -3.21 -16.29
N VAL A 27 7.24 -2.30 -16.98
CA VAL A 27 7.66 -0.89 -17.11
C VAL A 27 6.87 -0.06 -16.10
N HIS A 28 7.56 0.71 -15.27
CA HIS A 28 6.93 1.69 -14.39
C HIS A 28 6.79 3.03 -15.12
N GLU A 29 5.56 3.55 -15.18
CA GLU A 29 5.23 4.85 -15.74
C GLU A 29 4.72 5.78 -14.62
N PRO A 30 5.59 6.67 -14.09
CA PRO A 30 5.28 7.51 -12.93
C PRO A 30 4.38 8.70 -13.32
N LEU A 31 3.08 8.45 -13.44
CA LEU A 31 2.07 9.49 -13.66
C LEU A 31 1.27 9.77 -12.37
N SER A 32 1.15 11.04 -12.03
CA SER A 32 0.25 11.53 -10.97
C SER A 32 -1.19 11.65 -11.48
N VAL A 33 -2.14 11.22 -10.65
CA VAL A 33 -3.58 11.42 -10.85
C VAL A 33 -4.00 12.89 -10.67
N PHE A 34 -3.11 13.75 -10.17
CA PHE A 34 -3.35 15.18 -10.00
C PHE A 34 -2.57 16.00 -11.03
N SER A 35 -1.24 16.03 -10.96
CA SER A 35 -0.41 16.94 -11.79
C SER A 35 -0.31 16.51 -13.25
N THR A 36 -0.49 15.21 -13.54
CA THR A 36 -0.46 14.67 -14.92
C THR A 36 -1.80 14.07 -15.33
N TYR A 37 -2.91 14.59 -14.80
CA TYR A 37 -4.27 14.09 -15.01
C TYR A 37 -4.59 13.73 -16.47
N ASN A 38 -4.33 14.65 -17.41
CA ASN A 38 -4.62 14.43 -18.83
C ASN A 38 -3.81 13.29 -19.45
N ALA A 39 -2.58 13.05 -19.00
CA ALA A 39 -1.79 11.92 -19.47
C ALA A 39 -2.32 10.61 -18.90
N PHE A 40 -2.66 10.60 -17.61
CA PHE A 40 -3.25 9.44 -16.95
C PHE A 40 -4.61 9.05 -17.58
N ALA A 41 -5.48 10.03 -17.84
CA ALA A 41 -6.81 9.83 -18.41
C ALA A 41 -6.80 9.19 -19.81
N ARG A 42 -5.71 9.38 -20.58
CA ARG A 42 -5.52 8.69 -21.88
C ARG A 42 -5.28 7.18 -21.73
N ILE A 43 -4.80 6.74 -20.57
CA ILE A 43 -4.54 5.33 -20.28
C ILE A 43 -5.74 4.71 -19.54
N ASN A 44 -6.19 5.37 -18.48
CA ASN A 44 -7.37 4.97 -17.70
C ASN A 44 -8.26 6.19 -17.50
N PRO A 45 -9.42 6.28 -18.19
CA PRO A 45 -10.36 7.39 -18.06
C PRO A 45 -10.93 7.62 -16.66
N VAL A 46 -10.87 6.62 -15.76
CA VAL A 46 -11.28 6.75 -14.34
C VAL A 46 -10.21 7.47 -13.51
N VAL A 47 -8.97 7.57 -14.01
CA VAL A 47 -7.86 8.28 -13.36
C VAL A 47 -7.58 7.74 -11.94
N LYS A 48 -7.48 6.42 -11.81
CA LYS A 48 -7.14 5.75 -10.55
C LYS A 48 -5.75 5.12 -10.61
N ALA A 49 -4.90 5.48 -9.65
CA ALA A 49 -3.63 4.81 -9.40
C ALA A 49 -3.75 3.78 -8.26
N PRO A 50 -3.07 2.62 -8.35
CA PRO A 50 -2.39 2.10 -9.53
C PRO A 50 -3.34 1.73 -10.65
N THR A 51 -2.85 1.87 -11.88
CA THR A 51 -3.39 1.22 -13.07
C THR A 51 -2.34 0.24 -13.61
N LEU A 52 -2.72 -1.00 -13.89
CA LEU A 52 -1.86 -1.98 -14.56
C LEU A 52 -2.41 -2.23 -15.97
N VAL A 53 -1.57 -2.01 -16.98
CA VAL A 53 -1.88 -2.38 -18.37
C VAL A 53 -1.18 -3.70 -18.69
N LEU A 54 -1.97 -4.70 -19.04
CA LEU A 54 -1.49 -6.03 -19.45
C LEU A 54 -0.94 -5.99 -20.88
N ASP A 55 -0.27 -7.06 -21.29
CA ASP A 55 0.40 -7.12 -22.60
C ASP A 55 -0.60 -7.13 -23.77
N ASP A 56 -1.84 -7.58 -23.54
CA ASP A 56 -2.95 -7.53 -24.51
C ASP A 56 -3.70 -6.19 -24.52
N GLY A 57 -3.28 -5.22 -23.69
CA GLY A 57 -3.92 -3.91 -23.55
C GLY A 57 -5.06 -3.87 -22.54
N THR A 58 -5.41 -4.98 -21.87
CA THR A 58 -6.38 -4.98 -20.77
C THR A 58 -5.92 -4.07 -19.65
N VAL A 59 -6.82 -3.21 -19.15
CA VAL A 59 -6.53 -2.22 -18.11
C VAL A 59 -7.18 -2.66 -16.79
N LEU A 60 -6.36 -2.93 -15.78
CA LEU A 60 -6.77 -3.23 -14.41
C LEU A 60 -6.54 -2.02 -13.50
N MET A 61 -7.40 -1.87 -12.50
CA MET A 61 -7.25 -0.86 -11.45
C MET A 61 -7.69 -1.45 -10.11
N ASP A 62 -7.39 -0.73 -9.02
CA ASP A 62 -7.44 -1.22 -7.64
C ASP A 62 -6.29 -2.19 -7.30
N SER A 63 -5.48 -1.82 -6.31
CA SER A 63 -4.28 -2.59 -5.96
C SER A 63 -4.60 -4.03 -5.58
N SER A 64 -5.74 -4.30 -4.93
CA SER A 64 -6.05 -5.66 -4.47
C SER A 64 -6.50 -6.55 -5.62
N LEU A 65 -7.24 -6.01 -6.58
CA LEU A 65 -7.66 -6.76 -7.78
C LEU A 65 -6.48 -7.00 -8.73
N ILE A 66 -5.59 -6.02 -8.86
CA ILE A 66 -4.33 -6.20 -9.59
C ILE A 66 -3.50 -7.32 -8.94
N LEU A 67 -3.35 -7.31 -7.62
CA LEU A 67 -2.56 -8.31 -6.91
C LEU A 67 -3.23 -9.70 -6.91
N ASP A 68 -4.56 -9.78 -6.92
CA ASP A 68 -5.28 -11.04 -7.09
C ASP A 68 -4.98 -11.68 -8.45
N TYR A 69 -5.02 -10.89 -9.53
CA TYR A 69 -4.62 -11.34 -10.86
C TYR A 69 -3.16 -11.81 -10.89
N LEU A 70 -2.23 -11.06 -10.29
CA LEU A 70 -0.82 -11.44 -10.25
C LEU A 70 -0.57 -12.70 -9.40
N GLU A 71 -1.27 -12.86 -8.28
CA GLU A 71 -1.23 -14.06 -7.44
C GLU A 71 -1.76 -15.29 -8.20
N ALA A 72 -2.76 -15.13 -9.07
CA ALA A 72 -3.28 -16.20 -9.91
C ALA A 72 -2.27 -16.66 -10.98
N LEU A 73 -1.43 -15.75 -11.47
CA LEU A 73 -0.35 -16.06 -12.42
C LEU A 73 0.91 -16.63 -11.75
N ALA A 74 1.13 -16.31 -10.47
CA ALA A 74 2.36 -16.65 -9.78
C ALA A 74 2.56 -18.17 -9.63
N PRO A 75 3.78 -18.70 -9.88
CA PRO A 75 4.10 -20.08 -9.55
C PRO A 75 4.02 -20.30 -8.03
N ALA A 76 3.79 -21.54 -7.62
CA ALA A 76 3.45 -21.89 -6.23
C ALA A 76 4.51 -21.42 -5.21
N ASP A 77 5.79 -21.37 -5.58
CA ASP A 77 6.92 -20.94 -4.77
C ASP A 77 7.09 -19.40 -4.67
N ARG A 78 6.35 -18.63 -5.48
CA ARG A 78 6.34 -17.15 -5.46
C ARG A 78 5.03 -16.55 -4.95
N LYS A 79 4.06 -17.38 -4.59
CA LYS A 79 2.79 -16.91 -4.03
C LYS A 79 3.03 -16.18 -2.72
N LEU A 80 2.41 -15.01 -2.58
CA LEU A 80 2.58 -14.15 -1.41
C LEU A 80 1.37 -14.23 -0.47
N LEU A 81 0.29 -14.88 -0.88
CA LEU A 81 -0.83 -15.20 0.01
C LEU A 81 -0.73 -16.64 0.51
N ALA A 82 -1.08 -16.85 1.78
CA ALA A 82 -1.19 -18.19 2.31
C ALA A 82 -2.29 -18.99 1.56
N GLN A 83 -1.98 -20.26 1.26
CA GLN A 83 -2.89 -21.17 0.56
C GLN A 83 -3.85 -21.90 1.53
N PRO A 84 -3.40 -22.39 2.72
CA PRO A 84 -4.32 -23.01 3.67
C PRO A 84 -5.37 -22.00 4.18
N PRO A 85 -6.67 -22.32 4.19
CA PRO A 85 -7.74 -21.35 4.48
C PRO A 85 -7.58 -20.62 5.83
N ALA A 86 -7.18 -21.34 6.89
CA ALA A 86 -7.01 -20.75 8.21
C ALA A 86 -5.83 -19.76 8.28
N ALA A 87 -4.72 -20.08 7.60
CA ALA A 87 -3.58 -19.17 7.51
C ALA A 87 -3.92 -17.97 6.61
N ARG A 88 -4.64 -18.20 5.51
CA ARG A 88 -5.12 -17.15 4.60
C ARG A 88 -6.02 -16.16 5.31
N ALA A 89 -6.98 -16.61 6.12
CA ALA A 89 -7.86 -15.72 6.87
C ALA A 89 -7.10 -14.78 7.82
N LYS A 90 -6.06 -15.29 8.51
CA LYS A 90 -5.20 -14.49 9.38
C LYS A 90 -4.39 -13.46 8.60
N ASP A 91 -3.80 -13.86 7.47
CA ASP A 91 -3.03 -12.96 6.60
C ASP A 91 -3.93 -11.86 6.02
N LEU A 92 -5.14 -12.22 5.57
CA LEU A 92 -6.13 -11.26 5.06
C LEU A 92 -6.62 -10.28 6.15
N GLN A 93 -6.72 -10.70 7.41
CA GLN A 93 -7.04 -9.80 8.51
C GLN A 93 -5.99 -8.69 8.66
N LEU A 94 -4.71 -9.05 8.63
CA LEU A 94 -3.61 -8.09 8.70
C LEU A 94 -3.54 -7.20 7.47
N LEU A 95 -3.73 -7.79 6.29
CA LEU A 95 -3.77 -7.06 5.04
C LEU A 95 -4.91 -6.01 5.06
N GLY A 96 -6.08 -6.37 5.58
CA GLY A 96 -7.20 -5.44 5.75
C GLY A 96 -6.86 -4.26 6.67
N LEU A 97 -6.18 -4.51 7.79
CA LEU A 97 -5.72 -3.44 8.69
C LEU A 97 -4.70 -2.52 8.03
N ALA A 98 -3.74 -3.09 7.30
CA ALA A 98 -2.74 -2.30 6.57
C ALA A 98 -3.38 -1.43 5.48
N LEU A 99 -4.35 -1.97 4.75
CA LEU A 99 -5.10 -1.20 3.74
C LEU A 99 -5.98 -0.11 4.35
N ALA A 100 -6.57 -0.37 5.52
CA ALA A 100 -7.28 0.65 6.28
C ALA A 100 -6.33 1.79 6.71
N ALA A 101 -5.12 1.46 7.18
CA ALA A 101 -4.11 2.47 7.51
C ALA A 101 -3.70 3.31 6.30
N CYS A 102 -3.49 2.70 5.12
CA CYS A 102 -3.28 3.41 3.86
C CYS A 102 -4.45 4.36 3.56
N GLU A 103 -5.68 3.86 3.64
CA GLU A 103 -6.89 4.60 3.30
C GLU A 103 -7.06 5.84 4.19
N LYS A 104 -6.91 5.67 5.51
CA LYS A 104 -7.06 6.78 6.45
C LYS A 104 -5.93 7.81 6.29
N SER A 105 -4.70 7.36 6.03
CA SER A 105 -3.58 8.27 5.75
C SER A 105 -3.83 9.09 4.50
N VAL A 106 -4.30 8.48 3.41
CA VAL A 106 -4.68 9.18 2.17
C VAL A 106 -5.82 10.17 2.42
N GLN A 107 -6.83 9.80 3.22
CA GLN A 107 -7.94 10.70 3.57
C GLN A 107 -7.45 11.95 4.31
N ILE A 108 -6.50 11.82 5.24
CA ILE A 108 -5.87 12.96 5.93
C ILE A 108 -5.10 13.84 4.94
N VAL A 109 -4.28 13.25 4.08
CA VAL A 109 -3.53 13.96 3.04
C VAL A 109 -4.48 14.73 2.12
N TYR A 110 -5.59 14.12 1.70
CA TYR A 110 -6.56 14.75 0.80
C TYR A 110 -7.31 15.88 1.48
N GLU A 111 -7.70 15.71 2.74
CA GLU A 111 -8.35 16.76 3.52
C GLU A 111 -7.44 17.98 3.69
N HIS A 112 -6.13 17.79 3.87
CA HIS A 112 -5.19 18.91 4.01
C HIS A 112 -4.79 19.57 2.69
N ASN A 113 -4.64 18.80 1.61
CA ASN A 113 -3.98 19.28 0.39
C ASN A 113 -4.92 19.54 -0.78
N LEU A 114 -6.14 18.99 -0.78
CA LEU A 114 -7.09 19.11 -1.90
C LEU A 114 -8.24 20.08 -1.62
N ARG A 115 -8.13 20.88 -0.55
CA ARG A 115 -9.04 21.98 -0.24
C ARG A 115 -8.34 23.08 0.54
N PRO A 116 -8.84 24.32 0.45
CA PRO A 116 -8.39 25.43 1.30
C PRO A 116 -8.55 25.11 2.80
N ALA A 117 -7.69 25.70 3.64
CA ALA A 117 -7.65 25.46 5.07
C ALA A 117 -9.00 25.74 5.76
N GLU A 118 -9.69 26.79 5.33
CA GLU A 118 -11.00 27.20 5.82
C GLU A 118 -12.14 26.22 5.48
N LYS A 119 -11.90 25.28 4.56
CA LYS A 119 -12.84 24.20 4.19
C LYS A 119 -12.49 22.86 4.83
N GLN A 120 -11.43 22.79 5.63
CA GLN A 120 -11.09 21.58 6.35
C GLN A 120 -12.09 21.31 7.47
N HIS A 121 -12.53 20.06 7.59
CA HIS A 121 -13.52 19.67 8.58
C HIS A 121 -12.87 18.91 9.74
N ALA A 122 -12.59 19.62 10.84
CA ALA A 122 -11.91 19.04 12.01
C ALA A 122 -12.57 17.74 12.55
N PRO A 123 -13.91 17.65 12.70
CA PRO A 123 -14.55 16.39 13.13
C PRO A 123 -14.30 15.20 12.20
N TRP A 124 -14.10 15.44 10.89
CA TRP A 124 -13.72 14.39 9.95
C TRP A 124 -12.27 13.95 10.18
N LEU A 125 -11.35 14.90 10.35
CA LEU A 125 -9.94 14.61 10.67
C LEU A 125 -9.80 13.82 11.96
N ASP A 126 -10.53 14.19 13.02
CA ASP A 126 -10.54 13.47 14.31
C ASP A 126 -11.00 12.01 14.10
N ARG A 127 -12.07 11.82 13.32
CA ARG A 127 -12.62 10.49 13.01
C ARG A 127 -11.60 9.62 12.27
N VAL A 128 -11.03 10.11 11.16
CA VAL A 128 -10.10 9.30 10.35
C VAL A 128 -8.77 9.07 11.07
N SER A 129 -8.31 10.04 11.87
CA SER A 129 -7.12 9.89 12.71
C SER A 129 -7.34 8.83 13.78
N GLY A 130 -8.49 8.82 14.45
CA GLY A 130 -8.85 7.76 15.40
C GLY A 130 -8.88 6.37 14.75
N GLN A 131 -9.42 6.25 13.54
CA GLN A 131 -9.42 4.99 12.79
C GLN A 131 -8.01 4.55 12.36
N LEU A 132 -7.15 5.51 11.95
CA LEU A 132 -5.76 5.26 11.58
C LEU A 132 -4.97 4.72 12.78
N LEU A 133 -5.08 5.38 13.93
CA LEU A 133 -4.41 4.96 15.16
C LEU A 133 -4.92 3.58 15.62
N ALA A 134 -6.23 3.32 15.53
CA ALA A 134 -6.78 2.01 15.86
C ALA A 134 -6.22 0.89 14.95
N ALA A 135 -6.07 1.15 13.64
CA ALA A 135 -5.46 0.20 12.72
C ALA A 135 -4.01 -0.11 13.12
N TYR A 136 -3.21 0.92 13.41
CA TYR A 136 -1.82 0.71 13.84
C TYR A 136 -1.69 0.07 15.22
N THR A 137 -2.57 0.37 16.18
CA THR A 137 -2.60 -0.33 17.47
C THR A 137 -2.83 -1.84 17.30
N LEU A 138 -3.75 -2.23 16.40
CA LEU A 138 -4.02 -3.64 16.14
C LEU A 138 -2.86 -4.32 15.40
N LEU A 139 -2.25 -3.64 14.44
CA LEU A 139 -1.07 -4.14 13.73
C LEU A 139 0.12 -4.30 14.66
N ASP A 140 0.41 -3.31 15.52
CA ASP A 140 1.53 -3.36 16.46
C ASP A 140 1.35 -4.48 17.47
N LYS A 141 0.15 -4.61 18.03
CA LYS A 141 -0.20 -5.74 18.91
C LYS A 141 0.02 -7.08 18.21
N HIS A 142 -0.41 -7.23 16.96
CA HIS A 142 -0.20 -8.47 16.24
C HIS A 142 1.28 -8.77 16.03
N LEU A 143 2.06 -7.78 15.58
CA LEU A 143 3.50 -7.94 15.33
C LEU A 143 4.31 -8.20 16.61
N SER A 144 3.85 -7.73 17.77
CA SER A 144 4.46 -8.09 19.06
C SER A 144 4.36 -9.57 19.41
N GLN A 145 3.44 -10.29 18.76
CA GLN A 145 3.15 -11.72 19.00
C GLN A 145 3.51 -12.60 17.80
N ALA A 146 4.09 -12.01 16.75
CA ALA A 146 4.38 -12.71 15.52
C ALA A 146 5.66 -13.55 15.66
N ASP A 147 5.53 -14.87 15.49
CA ASP A 147 6.66 -15.80 15.50
C ASP A 147 7.30 -15.97 14.11
N SER A 148 6.70 -15.36 13.07
CA SER A 148 7.12 -15.52 11.68
C SER A 148 7.43 -14.18 11.03
N GLU A 149 8.58 -14.15 10.36
CA GLU A 149 9.06 -13.01 9.57
C GLU A 149 8.81 -13.17 8.06
N ALA A 150 7.92 -14.10 7.68
CA ALA A 150 7.63 -14.42 6.30
C ALA A 150 7.22 -13.19 5.48
N LEU A 151 7.69 -13.14 4.23
CA LEU A 151 7.29 -12.12 3.28
C LEU A 151 5.97 -12.53 2.62
N THR A 152 4.87 -11.99 3.13
CA THR A 152 3.50 -12.21 2.63
C THR A 152 2.94 -10.89 2.12
N GLN A 153 1.79 -10.94 1.41
CA GLN A 153 1.08 -9.73 1.01
C GLN A 153 0.72 -8.85 2.20
N ALA A 154 0.36 -9.43 3.34
CA ALA A 154 0.11 -8.65 4.54
C ALA A 154 1.39 -7.99 5.05
N SER A 155 2.47 -8.77 5.22
CA SER A 155 3.70 -8.25 5.82
C SER A 155 4.35 -7.16 4.95
N LEU A 156 4.34 -7.32 3.63
CA LEU A 156 4.82 -6.26 2.71
C LEU A 156 3.90 -5.03 2.71
N THR A 157 2.58 -5.22 2.76
CA THR A 157 1.63 -4.09 2.75
C THR A 157 1.67 -3.30 4.06
N VAL A 158 1.91 -3.96 5.20
CA VAL A 158 2.13 -3.28 6.49
C VAL A 158 3.35 -2.36 6.43
N ALA A 159 4.46 -2.83 5.87
CA ALA A 159 5.66 -2.01 5.74
C ALA A 159 5.43 -0.81 4.79
N VAL A 160 4.79 -1.04 3.64
CA VAL A 160 4.44 0.05 2.70
C VAL A 160 3.49 1.07 3.34
N ALA A 161 2.47 0.60 4.07
CA ALA A 161 1.53 1.46 4.78
C ALA A 161 2.25 2.34 5.82
N TRP A 162 3.11 1.72 6.63
CA TRP A 162 3.89 2.43 7.64
C TRP A 162 4.78 3.50 7.03
N SER A 163 5.60 3.15 6.03
CA SER A 163 6.49 4.10 5.36
C SER A 163 5.72 5.28 4.76
N PHE A 164 4.55 5.02 4.16
CA PHE A 164 3.67 6.08 3.66
C PHE A 164 3.11 6.98 4.76
N SER A 165 2.61 6.41 5.87
CA SER A 165 2.11 7.20 6.99
C SER A 165 3.21 8.05 7.63
N GLN A 166 4.43 7.51 7.76
CA GLN A 166 5.57 8.27 8.28
C GLN A 166 6.02 9.36 7.31
N PHE A 167 5.92 9.13 6.00
CA PHE A 167 6.24 10.13 4.98
C PHE A 167 5.22 11.28 4.93
N THR A 168 3.93 10.99 5.14
CA THR A 168 2.85 11.95 4.88
C THR A 168 2.14 12.51 6.12
N VAL A 169 2.01 11.71 7.18
CA VAL A 169 1.17 12.02 8.36
C VAL A 169 1.85 11.66 9.69
N ALA A 170 3.19 11.76 9.77
CA ALA A 170 3.95 11.53 11.01
C ALA A 170 3.58 12.47 12.17
N SER A 171 2.87 13.57 11.90
CA SER A 171 2.27 14.40 12.95
C SER A 171 1.18 13.65 13.72
N VAL A 172 0.42 12.77 13.05
CA VAL A 172 -0.67 11.95 13.61
C VAL A 172 -0.14 10.61 14.12
N VAL A 173 0.69 9.92 13.33
CA VAL A 173 1.25 8.61 13.67
C VAL A 173 2.65 8.80 14.26
N LYS A 174 2.76 8.77 15.58
CA LYS A 174 4.06 8.88 16.27
C LYS A 174 4.77 7.54 16.26
N ALA A 175 6.01 7.52 15.77
CA ALA A 175 6.78 6.29 15.56
C ALA A 175 6.96 5.49 16.86
N ASP A 176 7.26 6.18 17.95
CA ASP A 176 7.49 5.63 19.28
C ASP A 176 6.26 4.94 19.90
N ALA A 177 5.06 5.24 19.41
CA ALA A 177 3.83 4.57 19.84
C ALA A 177 3.63 3.19 19.21
N PHE A 178 4.36 2.85 18.14
CA PHE A 178 4.19 1.60 17.38
C PHE A 178 5.55 0.91 17.08
N PRO A 179 6.31 0.51 18.12
CA PRO A 179 7.68 0.05 17.95
C PRO A 179 7.81 -1.27 17.16
N HIS A 180 6.80 -2.14 17.16
CA HIS A 180 6.83 -3.40 16.42
C HIS A 180 6.53 -3.19 14.94
N VAL A 181 5.58 -2.30 14.62
CA VAL A 181 5.33 -1.88 13.23
C VAL A 181 6.56 -1.18 12.67
N GLN A 182 7.15 -0.26 13.43
CA GLN A 182 8.36 0.46 13.04
C GLN A 182 9.50 -0.52 12.71
N ARG A 183 9.84 -1.42 13.63
CA ARG A 183 10.90 -2.43 13.42
C ARG A 183 10.63 -3.32 12.21
N HIS A 184 9.38 -3.74 12.03
CA HIS A 184 8.97 -4.56 10.90
C HIS A 184 9.17 -3.83 9.57
N ALA A 185 8.75 -2.57 9.49
CA ALA A 185 8.92 -1.76 8.30
C ALA A 185 10.39 -1.46 8.01
N GLU A 186 11.18 -1.05 9.02
CA GLU A 186 12.63 -0.81 8.88
C GLU A 186 13.36 -2.03 8.31
N ARG A 187 13.01 -3.23 8.78
CA ARG A 187 13.54 -4.49 8.25
C ARG A 187 13.17 -4.71 6.79
N LEU A 188 11.89 -4.55 6.42
CA LEU A 188 11.46 -4.77 5.03
C LEU A 188 12.00 -3.70 4.07
N GLU A 189 12.18 -2.46 4.51
CA GLU A 189 12.85 -1.43 3.70
C GLU A 189 14.32 -1.79 3.38
N GLN A 190 14.93 -2.72 4.12
CA GLN A 190 16.25 -3.26 3.76
C GLN A 190 16.23 -4.34 2.68
N HIS A 191 15.06 -4.92 2.38
CA HIS A 191 14.89 -5.96 1.38
C HIS A 191 15.19 -5.42 -0.04
N PRO A 192 15.87 -6.18 -0.93
CA PRO A 192 16.21 -5.71 -2.28
C PRO A 192 15.01 -5.18 -3.08
N ALA A 193 13.87 -5.87 -3.01
CA ALA A 193 12.65 -5.42 -3.68
C ALA A 193 12.16 -4.05 -3.18
N PHE A 194 12.24 -3.77 -1.87
CA PHE A 194 11.84 -2.47 -1.33
C PHE A 194 12.82 -1.36 -1.72
N LYS A 195 14.12 -1.65 -1.70
CA LYS A 195 15.17 -0.69 -2.14
C LYS A 195 15.05 -0.33 -3.62
N ARG A 196 14.57 -1.25 -4.46
CA ARG A 196 14.33 -1.01 -5.89
C ARG A 196 13.14 -0.08 -6.15
N TYR A 197 12.16 -0.07 -5.25
CA TYR A 197 10.97 0.77 -5.32
C TYR A 197 10.87 1.63 -4.04
N PRO A 198 11.76 2.61 -3.87
CA PRO A 198 11.76 3.48 -2.70
C PRO A 198 10.46 4.31 -2.63
N ILE A 199 10.13 4.78 -1.43
CA ILE A 199 9.11 5.82 -1.28
C ILE A 199 9.75 7.16 -1.67
N GLU A 200 9.19 7.83 -2.67
CA GLU A 200 9.68 9.08 -3.27
C GLU A 200 8.51 10.01 -3.57
#